data_AF-A0A089NXC7-F1
#
_entry.id   AF-A0A089NXC7-F1
#
_cell.length_a   1.000
_cell.length_b   1.000
_cell.length_c   1.000
_cell.angle_alpha   90.00
_cell.angle_beta   90.00
_cell.angle_gamma   90.00
#
_symmetry.space_group_name_H-M   'P 1'
#
loop_
_entity.id
_entity.type
_entity.pdbx_description
1 polymer ?
#
loop_
_entity_poly.entity_id
_entity_poly.type
_entity_poly.pdbx_seq_one_letter_code
_entity_poly.pdbx_strand_id
1 'polypeptide(L)' 'MADDAVVVLERREGWVRALYQGGKAPVVGWLPATDLAVEEP' A
#
# COMPACT_ATOMS: atom_id res chain seq x y z
N MET A 1 15.99 -1.28 6.34
CA MET A 1 14.66 -1.93 6.16
C MET A 1 14.13 -1.36 4.86
N ALA A 2 13.76 -2.20 3.90
CA ALA A 2 13.18 -1.75 2.65
C ALA A 2 11.67 -1.63 2.86
N ASP A 3 11.14 -0.42 2.76
CA ASP A 3 9.72 -0.16 2.59
C ASP A 3 9.25 -0.76 1.26
N ASP A 4 8.16 -1.53 1.30
CA ASP A 4 7.55 -2.09 0.10
C ASP A 4 6.70 -1.03 -0.58
N ALA A 5 7.07 -0.65 -1.81
CA ALA A 5 6.29 0.27 -2.61
C ALA A 5 4.92 -0.33 -2.93
N VAL A 6 3.87 0.45 -2.65
CA VAL A 6 2.47 0.08 -2.90
C VAL A 6 1.73 1.14 -3.68
N VAL A 7 0.81 0.71 -4.53
CA VAL A 7 -0.15 1.61 -5.19
C VAL A 7 -1.47 1.57 -4.43
N VAL A 8 -1.96 2.73 -4.01
CA VAL A 8 -3.27 2.86 -3.36
C VAL A 8 -4.38 2.85 -4.41
N LEU A 9 -5.25 1.84 -4.35
CA LEU A 9 -6.39 1.69 -5.26
C LEU A 9 -7.67 2.32 -4.70
N GLU A 10 -7.88 2.21 -3.39
CA GLU A 10 -9.09 2.72 -2.71
C GLU A 10 -8.76 3.07 -1.25
N ARG A 11 -9.47 4.04 -0.67
CA ARG A 11 -9.44 4.35 0.77
C ARG A 11 -10.84 4.26 1.37
N ARG A 12 -10.99 3.60 2.51
CA ARG A 12 -12.25 3.49 3.29
C ARG A 12 -11.96 3.44 4.78
N GLU A 13 -12.58 4.33 5.55
CA GLU A 13 -12.62 4.30 7.02
C GLU A 13 -11.33 3.82 7.70
N GLY A 14 -10.21 4.52 7.46
CA GLY A 14 -8.93 4.19 8.09
C GLY A 14 -8.17 3.00 7.48
N TRP A 15 -8.71 2.39 6.43
CA TRP A 15 -8.06 1.33 5.64
C TRP A 15 -7.82 1.79 4.20
N VAL A 16 -6.83 1.19 3.57
CA VAL A 16 -6.58 1.34 2.15
C VAL A 16 -6.46 -0.02 1.47
N ARG A 17 -6.96 -0.08 0.23
CA ARG A 17 -6.74 -1.23 -0.64
C ARG A 17 -5.49 -0.96 -1.45
N ALA A 18 -4.43 -1.72 -1.19
CA ALA A 18 -3.14 -1.55 -1.81
C ALA A 18 -2.82 -2.69 -2.78
N LEU A 19 -2.09 -2.33 -3.83
CA LEU A 19 -1.44 -3.24 -4.76
C LEU A 19 0.06 -3.28 -4.45
N TYR A 20 0.54 -4.42 -3.96
CA TYR A 20 1.94 -4.67 -3.65
C TYR A 20 2.68 -5.11 -4.93
N GLN A 21 3.79 -4.43 -5.25
CA GLN A 21 4.55 -4.67 -6.48
C GLN A 21 5.89 -5.40 -6.24
N GLY A 22 6.31 -5.61 -5.00
CA GLY A 22 7.63 -6.17 -4.64
C GLY A 22 7.83 -7.67 -4.91
N GLY A 23 6.78 -8.40 -5.31
CA GLY A 23 6.82 -9.85 -5.52
C GLY A 23 6.89 -10.30 -6.98
N LYS A 24 7.05 -11.62 -7.20
CA LYS A 24 6.95 -12.24 -8.54
C LYS A 24 5.59 -12.01 -9.22
N ALA A 25 4.56 -11.70 -8.44
CA ALA A 25 3.24 -11.36 -8.93
C ALA A 25 2.62 -10.26 -8.06
N PRO A 26 1.82 -9.35 -8.65
CA PRO A 26 1.10 -8.34 -7.90
C PRO A 26 0.08 -8.97 -6.94
N VAL A 27 0.07 -8.51 -5.69
CA VAL A 27 -0.89 -8.93 -4.67
C VAL A 27 -1.75 -7.74 -4.27
N VAL A 28 -3.06 -7.93 -4.11
CA VAL A 28 -3.99 -6.91 -3.62
C VAL A 28 -4.44 -7.25 -2.21
N GLY A 29 -4.32 -6.30 -1.29
CA GLY A 29 -4.72 -6.48 0.10
C GLY A 29 -5.19 -5.19 0.76
N TRP A 30 -5.75 -5.33 1.96
CA TRP A 30 -6.08 -4.20 2.82
C TRP A 30 -4.96 -3.98 3.83
N LEU A 31 -4.58 -2.71 4.04
CA LEU A 31 -3.74 -2.31 5.16
C LEU A 31 -4.30 -1.06 5.86
N PRO A 32 -3.95 -0.83 7.13
CA PRO A 32 -4.29 0.41 7.82
C PRO A 32 -3.69 1.62 7.09
N ALA A 33 -4.46 2.70 6.97
CA ALA A 33 -3.99 3.94 6.36
C ALA A 33 -2.82 4.58 7.14
N THR A 34 -2.70 4.27 8.44
CA THR A 34 -1.63 4.76 9.31
C THR A 34 -0.27 4.13 9.03
N ASP A 35 -0.25 2.94 8.40
CA ASP A 35 0.99 2.27 8.01
C ASP A 35 1.53 2.78 6.66
N LEU A 36 0.81 3.71 6.01
CA LEU A 36 1.20 4.27 4.74
C LEU A 36 2.04 5.54 4.94
N ALA A 37 3.33 5.46 4.62
CA ALA A 37 4.17 6.64 4.43
C ALA A 37 3.95 7.19 3.01
N VAL A 38 3.62 8.47 2.90
CA VAL A 38 3.57 9.16 1.61
C VAL A 38 4.92 9.84 1.42
N GLU A 39 5.69 9.40 0.44
CA GLU A 39 6.84 10.18 -0.03
C GLU A 39 6.31 11.35 -0.87
N GLU A 40 6.47 12.56 -0.37
CA GLU A 40 6.29 13.78 -1.16
C GLU A 40 7.48 13.92 -2.14
N PRO A 41 7.24 14.36 -3.39
CA PRO A 41 8.28 14.43 -4.43
C PRO A 41 9.38 15.46 -4.16
#